data_AF-A0A7X0L4N4-F1
#
_entry.id   AF-A0A7X0L4N4-F1
#
_cell.length_a   1.000
_cell.length_b   1.000
_cell.length_c   1.000
_cell.angle_alpha   90.00
_cell.angle_beta   90.00
_cell.angle_gamma   90.00
#
_symmetry.space_group_name_H-M   'P 1'
#
loop_
_entity.id
_entity.type
_entity.pdbx_description
1 polymer ?
#
loop_
_entity_poly.entity_id
_entity_poly.type
_entity_poly.pdbx_seq_one_letter_code
_entity_poly.pdbx_strand_id
1 'polypeptide(L)'
;MWERYPDAAGCLIVSPTPYGTCADIAAIAKACHARGKPLIVDEAWGAHLPFHQDLPTWAMDAGADICVVSVHKMGAGFEQGSVYHLQGDLVDPAHLSACADLLMTTSPNAILYSAIDGWRRHMVQQGSELLGNALALAHKLRTDIDAIPGIHVLEHELLAVESSHDLDRMQILMDLSALGISGYQAADWLRENCRIDMGLSDHRLVMATLSMADDDVTASRLTDALRALTDAAPTMAPATPVDLPAPHELELETVVLPRDAFFGATEDVPTREAIGRVAAEQITPLPTRDSRDSSR
;
A
#
# COMPACT_ATOMS: atom_id res chain seq x y z
N MET A 1 16.49 16.42 3.80
CA MET A 1 15.34 16.67 4.68
C MET A 1 15.70 17.60 5.84
N TRP A 2 16.53 17.19 6.80
CA TRP A 2 16.81 17.97 8.01
C TRP A 2 17.64 19.25 7.85
N GLU A 3 18.40 19.38 6.76
CA GLU A 3 19.02 20.67 6.42
C GLU A 3 17.99 21.70 5.94
N ARG A 4 16.90 21.22 5.31
CA ARG A 4 15.80 22.06 4.82
C ARG A 4 14.75 22.33 5.91
N TYR A 5 14.57 21.38 6.84
CA TYR A 5 13.58 21.43 7.93
C TYR A 5 14.23 21.04 9.28
N PRO A 6 15.06 21.90 9.87
CA PRO A 6 15.83 21.57 11.07
C PRO A 6 14.97 21.41 12.34
N ASP A 7 13.75 21.95 12.33
CA ASP A 7 12.78 21.96 13.42
C ASP A 7 11.86 20.74 13.46
N ALA A 8 11.91 19.88 12.44
CA ALA A 8 11.05 18.72 12.36
C ALA A 8 11.22 17.76 13.56
N ALA A 9 10.10 17.24 14.05
CA ALA A 9 10.04 16.42 15.26
C ALA A 9 10.45 14.96 15.05
N GLY A 10 10.26 14.42 13.84
CA GLY A 10 10.51 13.02 13.50
C GLY A 10 10.25 12.76 12.01
N CYS A 11 10.50 11.54 11.57
CA CYS A 11 10.23 11.10 10.20
C CYS A 11 8.98 10.19 10.17
N LEU A 12 8.10 10.38 9.20
CA LEU A 12 6.98 9.49 8.92
C LEU A 12 7.14 8.96 7.50
N ILE A 13 7.10 7.64 7.32
CA ILE A 13 7.12 6.99 6.01
C ILE A 13 5.99 5.97 5.89
N VAL A 14 5.61 5.65 4.65
CA VAL A 14 4.68 4.55 4.33
C VAL A 14 5.49 3.40 3.76
N SER A 15 5.40 2.22 4.37
CA SER A 15 6.06 1.00 3.88
C SER A 15 5.40 -0.23 4.53
N PRO A 16 4.89 -1.21 3.77
CA PRO A 16 4.83 -1.27 2.30
C PRO A 16 3.88 -0.22 1.69
N THR A 17 4.13 0.13 0.42
CA THR A 17 3.13 0.83 -0.40
C THR A 17 1.95 -0.10 -0.70
N PRO A 18 0.79 0.42 -1.16
CA PRO A 18 -0.30 -0.43 -1.64
C PRO A 18 0.09 -1.37 -2.79
N TYR A 19 1.20 -1.10 -3.49
CA TYR A 19 1.74 -1.93 -4.56
C TYR A 19 2.72 -3.02 -4.04
N GLY A 20 2.95 -3.10 -2.74
CA GLY A 20 3.83 -4.07 -2.09
C GLY A 20 5.30 -3.65 -1.96
N THR A 21 5.71 -2.52 -2.54
CA THR A 21 7.10 -2.05 -2.46
C THR A 21 7.44 -1.57 -1.05
N CYS A 22 8.63 -1.94 -0.55
CA CYS A 22 9.08 -1.64 0.81
C CYS A 22 10.32 -0.74 0.78
N ALA A 23 10.40 0.21 1.71
CA ALA A 23 11.55 1.09 1.86
C ALA A 23 12.69 0.42 2.65
N ASP A 24 13.92 0.97 2.57
CA ASP A 24 15.03 0.59 3.46
C ASP A 24 14.82 1.23 4.85
N ILE A 25 13.91 0.63 5.64
CA ILE A 25 13.53 1.14 6.96
C ILE A 25 14.77 1.22 7.88
N ALA A 26 15.69 0.26 7.80
CA ALA A 26 16.88 0.23 8.64
C ALA A 26 17.82 1.40 8.35
N ALA A 27 18.06 1.73 7.08
CA ALA A 27 18.86 2.90 6.71
C ALA A 27 18.19 4.21 7.15
N ILE A 28 16.86 4.31 7.00
CA ILE A 28 16.10 5.50 7.41
C ILE A 28 16.11 5.66 8.93
N ALA A 29 15.90 4.58 9.69
CA ALA A 29 15.95 4.57 11.15
C ALA A 29 17.33 5.05 11.64
N LYS A 30 18.40 4.49 11.09
CA LYS A 30 19.78 4.92 11.37
C LYS A 30 19.99 6.40 11.11
N ALA A 31 19.49 6.93 10.00
CA ALA A 31 19.61 8.34 9.66
C ALA A 31 18.83 9.27 10.61
N CYS A 32 17.68 8.82 11.11
CA CYS A 32 16.85 9.54 12.09
C CYS A 32 17.50 9.51 13.48
N HIS A 33 17.92 8.34 13.94
CA HIS A 33 18.54 8.14 15.25
C HIS A 33 19.88 8.86 15.41
N ALA A 34 20.66 8.99 14.33
CA ALA A 34 21.89 9.80 14.31
C ALA A 34 21.64 11.29 14.66
N ARG A 35 20.37 11.74 14.66
CA ARG A 35 19.94 13.09 15.01
C ARG A 35 19.01 13.13 16.23
N GLY A 36 18.84 12.00 16.93
CA GLY A 36 17.92 11.87 18.06
C GLY A 36 16.45 12.09 17.68
N LYS A 37 16.06 11.71 16.45
CA LYS A 37 14.69 11.85 15.93
C LYS A 37 14.05 10.47 15.77
N PRO A 38 12.77 10.28 16.15
CA PRO A 38 12.07 9.02 15.96
C PRO A 38 11.68 8.80 14.49
N LEU A 39 11.57 7.53 14.11
CA LEU A 39 10.96 7.07 12.86
C LEU A 39 9.60 6.43 13.16
N ILE A 40 8.58 6.92 12.46
CA ILE A 40 7.23 6.38 12.45
C ILE A 40 7.01 5.73 11.08
N VAL A 41 6.55 4.47 11.06
CA VAL A 41 6.22 3.74 9.84
C VAL A 41 4.72 3.47 9.81
N ASP A 42 4.03 3.99 8.81
CA ASP A 42 2.71 3.51 8.41
C ASP A 42 2.91 2.23 7.60
N GLU A 43 2.70 1.11 8.28
CA GLU A 43 2.82 -0.25 7.77
C GLU A 43 1.42 -0.87 7.65
N ALA A 44 0.44 -0.08 7.18
CA ALA A 44 -0.93 -0.53 7.02
C ALA A 44 -1.06 -1.85 6.23
N TRP A 45 -0.18 -2.09 5.26
CA TRP A 45 -0.14 -3.30 4.43
C TRP A 45 0.86 -4.36 4.93
N GLY A 46 1.43 -4.24 6.14
CA GLY A 46 2.46 -5.17 6.62
C GLY A 46 2.10 -6.01 7.84
N ALA A 47 0.80 -6.19 8.13
CA ALA A 47 0.37 -6.94 9.32
C ALA A 47 0.84 -8.42 9.35
N HIS A 48 1.16 -9.02 8.20
CA HIS A 48 1.66 -10.39 8.04
C HIS A 48 3.19 -10.52 8.09
N LEU A 49 3.92 -9.43 7.86
CA LEU A 49 5.38 -9.41 7.72
C LEU A 49 6.17 -10.09 8.86
N PRO A 50 5.86 -9.87 10.16
CA PRO A 50 6.69 -10.42 11.23
C PRO A 50 6.60 -11.94 11.41
N PHE A 51 5.75 -12.62 10.64
CA PHE A 51 5.41 -14.03 10.86
C PHE A 51 6.05 -15.00 9.87
N HIS A 52 6.84 -14.51 8.90
CA HIS A 52 7.61 -15.35 8.00
C HIS A 52 8.90 -14.68 7.52
N GLN A 53 10.01 -15.43 7.46
CA GLN A 53 11.34 -14.90 7.12
C GLN A 53 11.52 -14.49 5.65
N ASP A 54 10.69 -15.03 4.75
CA ASP A 54 10.74 -14.70 3.31
C ASP A 54 9.84 -13.50 2.94
N LEU A 55 9.19 -12.87 3.93
CA LEU A 55 8.48 -11.61 3.76
C LEU A 55 9.42 -10.42 3.99
N PRO A 56 9.06 -9.22 3.49
CA PRO A 56 9.78 -8.00 3.80
C PRO A 56 10.02 -7.79 5.29
N THR A 57 11.14 -7.14 5.62
CA THR A 57 11.51 -6.87 7.02
C THR A 57 10.45 -5.99 7.69
N TRP A 58 9.93 -6.48 8.82
CA TRP A 58 8.98 -5.77 9.65
C TRP A 58 9.58 -4.48 10.23
N ALA A 59 8.82 -3.38 10.25
CA ALA A 59 9.33 -2.07 10.68
C ALA A 59 9.98 -2.07 12.07
N MET A 60 9.43 -2.84 13.02
CA MET A 60 10.00 -2.92 14.37
C MET A 60 11.33 -3.70 14.37
N ASP A 61 11.47 -4.76 13.58
CA ASP A 61 12.76 -5.47 13.45
C ASP A 61 13.81 -4.60 12.74
N ALA A 62 13.38 -3.68 11.89
CA ALA A 62 14.23 -2.69 11.22
C ALA A 62 14.59 -1.46 12.09
N GLY A 63 14.10 -1.38 13.33
CA GLY A 63 14.45 -0.31 14.27
C GLY A 63 13.61 0.96 14.18
N ALA A 64 12.42 0.92 13.59
CA ALA A 64 11.45 2.02 13.71
C ALA A 64 10.99 2.19 15.17
N ASP A 65 10.66 3.40 15.58
CA ASP A 65 10.22 3.69 16.95
C ASP A 65 8.72 3.42 17.12
N ILE A 66 7.93 3.75 16.09
CA ILE A 66 6.50 3.42 16.00
C ILE A 66 6.21 2.73 14.66
N CYS A 67 5.43 1.67 14.69
CA CYS A 67 4.82 1.05 13.52
C CYS A 67 3.30 0.99 13.68
N VAL A 68 2.53 1.40 12.66
CA VAL A 68 1.07 1.28 12.66
C VAL A 68 0.64 0.31 11.58
N VAL A 69 -0.06 -0.76 11.96
CA VAL A 69 -0.53 -1.81 11.04
C VAL A 69 -2.06 -1.84 10.97
N SER A 70 -2.60 -2.10 9.77
CA SER A 70 -4.03 -2.37 9.59
C SER A 70 -4.26 -3.88 9.53
N VAL A 71 -4.69 -4.45 10.66
CA VAL A 71 -4.95 -5.90 10.78
C VAL A 71 -6.07 -6.36 9.86
N HIS A 72 -6.99 -5.48 9.48
CA HIS A 72 -8.08 -5.79 8.54
C HIS A 72 -7.66 -5.83 7.05
N LYS A 73 -6.47 -5.33 6.70
CA LYS A 73 -5.97 -5.35 5.31
C LYS A 73 -5.23 -6.63 5.00
N MET A 74 -4.08 -6.81 5.67
CA MET A 74 -3.18 -7.94 5.44
C MET A 74 -3.18 -8.92 6.62
N GLY A 75 -4.16 -8.82 7.51
CA GLY A 75 -4.47 -9.84 8.48
C GLY A 75 -5.91 -10.31 8.35
N ALA A 76 -6.25 -11.40 9.04
CA ALA A 76 -7.63 -11.88 9.12
C ALA A 76 -8.43 -11.15 10.22
N GLY A 77 -8.35 -9.82 10.25
CA GLY A 77 -9.09 -8.96 11.17
C GLY A 77 -10.40 -8.43 10.58
N PHE A 78 -11.32 -7.98 11.43
CA PHE A 78 -12.48 -7.21 10.97
C PHE A 78 -12.09 -5.78 10.64
N GLU A 79 -12.81 -5.20 9.67
CA GLU A 79 -12.74 -3.78 9.30
C GLU A 79 -12.61 -2.86 10.53
N GLN A 80 -11.81 -1.80 10.40
CA GLN A 80 -11.36 -0.91 11.47
C GLN A 80 -10.30 -1.49 12.43
N GLY A 81 -9.98 -2.79 12.33
CA GLY A 81 -8.96 -3.42 13.18
C GLY A 81 -7.56 -2.92 12.84
N SER A 82 -6.89 -2.30 13.80
CA SER A 82 -5.52 -1.79 13.66
C SER A 82 -4.74 -1.91 14.98
N VAL A 83 -3.43 -1.89 14.89
CA VAL A 83 -2.51 -1.93 16.04
C VAL A 83 -1.37 -0.96 15.78
N TYR A 84 -1.00 -0.18 16.79
CA TYR A 84 0.30 0.49 16.79
C TYR A 84 1.26 -0.25 17.72
N HIS A 85 2.50 -0.37 17.27
CA HIS A 85 3.63 -0.94 17.99
C HIS A 85 4.58 0.20 18.38
N LEU A 86 5.21 0.07 19.54
CA LEU A 86 6.16 1.04 20.08
C LEU A 86 7.40 0.30 20.59
N GLN A 87 8.58 0.84 20.31
CA GLN A 87 9.84 0.40 20.92
C GLN A 87 10.81 1.58 21.08
N GLY A 88 11.90 1.34 21.80
CA GLY A 88 12.93 2.35 22.05
C GLY A 88 12.48 3.44 23.02
N ASP A 89 13.28 4.50 23.10
CA ASP A 89 13.16 5.55 24.13
C ASP A 89 12.93 6.96 23.54
N LEU A 90 12.79 7.09 22.21
CA LEU A 90 12.60 8.38 21.53
C LEU A 90 11.16 8.89 21.59
N VAL A 91 10.20 8.02 21.93
CA VAL A 91 8.79 8.38 22.13
C VAL A 91 8.33 7.94 23.51
N ASP A 92 7.75 8.86 24.27
CA ASP A 92 7.18 8.57 25.59
C ASP A 92 5.90 7.71 25.45
N PRO A 93 5.88 6.48 25.99
CA PRO A 93 4.71 5.60 25.93
C PRO A 93 3.45 6.19 26.58
N ALA A 94 3.61 6.96 27.66
CA ALA A 94 2.47 7.52 28.39
C ALA A 94 1.83 8.65 27.57
N HIS A 95 2.65 9.50 26.96
CA HIS A 95 2.17 10.55 26.07
C HIS A 95 1.50 9.95 24.82
N LEU A 96 2.11 8.94 24.19
CA LEU A 96 1.53 8.27 23.03
C LEU A 96 0.16 7.66 23.34
N SER A 97 0.04 6.94 24.48
CA SER A 97 -1.24 6.37 24.93
C SER A 97 -2.29 7.45 25.15
N ALA A 98 -1.93 8.57 25.81
CA ALA A 98 -2.85 9.67 26.04
C ALA A 98 -3.33 10.32 24.72
N CYS A 99 -2.46 10.44 23.72
CA CYS A 99 -2.85 10.90 22.39
C CYS A 99 -3.79 9.92 21.69
N ALA A 100 -3.53 8.60 21.78
CA ALA A 100 -4.40 7.58 21.23
C ALA A 100 -5.80 7.62 21.88
N ASP A 101 -5.86 7.78 23.21
CA ASP A 101 -7.12 7.86 23.96
C ASP A 101 -8.02 9.01 23.53
N LEU A 102 -7.47 10.12 23.01
CA LEU A 102 -8.26 11.24 22.47
C LEU A 102 -9.00 10.88 21.18
N LEU A 103 -8.50 9.91 20.41
CA LEU A 103 -9.07 9.48 19.13
C LEU A 103 -9.96 8.24 19.30
N MET A 104 -9.79 7.51 20.40
CA MET A 104 -10.52 6.28 20.66
C MET A 104 -11.93 6.53 21.19
N THR A 105 -12.84 5.62 20.87
CA THR A 105 -14.16 5.58 21.51
C THR A 105 -14.06 5.15 22.97
N THR A 106 -14.85 5.77 23.85
CA THR A 106 -15.00 5.33 25.25
C THR A 106 -15.80 4.03 25.39
N SER A 107 -16.31 3.47 24.28
CA SER A 107 -17.12 2.24 24.27
C SER A 107 -16.69 1.35 23.11
N PRO A 108 -15.51 0.72 23.19
CA PRO A 108 -14.97 -0.05 22.09
C PRO A 108 -15.73 -1.37 21.88
N ASN A 109 -15.75 -1.82 20.63
CA ASN A 109 -16.37 -3.09 20.28
C ASN A 109 -15.46 -4.27 20.68
N ALA A 110 -15.87 -5.02 21.70
CA ALA A 110 -15.11 -6.18 22.19
C ALA A 110 -14.86 -7.24 21.11
N ILE A 111 -15.77 -7.39 20.13
CA ILE A 111 -15.60 -8.34 19.02
C ILE A 111 -14.41 -7.96 18.15
N LEU A 112 -14.18 -6.66 17.93
CA LEU A 112 -13.04 -6.17 17.15
C LEU A 112 -11.72 -6.53 17.84
N TYR A 113 -11.63 -6.32 19.15
CA TYR A 113 -10.44 -6.71 19.93
C TYR A 113 -10.25 -8.23 19.97
N SER A 114 -11.32 -9.01 20.12
CA SER A 114 -11.24 -10.47 20.04
C SER A 114 -10.72 -10.95 18.68
N ALA A 115 -11.10 -10.28 17.59
CA ALA A 115 -10.60 -10.61 16.26
C ALA A 115 -9.10 -10.28 16.10
N ILE A 116 -8.66 -9.12 16.60
CA ILE A 116 -7.25 -8.73 16.59
C ILE A 116 -6.40 -9.72 17.41
N ASP A 117 -6.83 -10.08 18.63
CA ASP A 117 -6.11 -11.04 19.46
C ASP A 117 -6.14 -12.46 18.86
N GLY A 118 -7.27 -12.85 18.26
CA GLY A 118 -7.40 -14.11 17.53
C GLY A 118 -6.43 -14.21 16.36
N TRP A 119 -6.35 -13.16 15.54
CA TRP A 119 -5.37 -13.03 14.46
C TRP A 119 -3.94 -13.18 14.96
N ARG A 120 -3.54 -12.37 15.96
CA ARG A 120 -2.22 -12.40 16.56
C ARG A 120 -1.86 -13.81 17.05
N ARG A 121 -2.77 -14.45 17.78
CA ARG A 121 -2.56 -15.81 18.29
C ARG A 121 -2.40 -16.81 17.14
N HIS A 122 -3.25 -16.73 16.12
CA HIS A 122 -3.19 -17.63 14.96
C HIS A 122 -1.83 -17.53 14.25
N MET A 123 -1.34 -16.31 14.04
CA MET A 123 -0.04 -16.05 13.43
C MET A 123 1.14 -16.51 14.28
N VAL A 124 1.11 -16.27 15.59
CA VAL A 124 2.16 -16.78 16.48
C VAL A 124 2.20 -18.31 16.51
N GLN A 125 1.05 -18.98 16.42
CA GLN A 125 0.97 -20.44 16.52
C GLN A 125 1.23 -21.17 15.20
N GLN A 126 0.80 -20.60 14.08
CA GLN A 126 0.73 -21.28 12.78
C GLN A 126 1.16 -20.40 11.59
N GLY A 127 1.46 -19.12 11.83
CA GLY A 127 1.70 -18.13 10.77
C GLY A 127 2.84 -18.50 9.83
N SER A 128 3.95 -19.07 10.35
CA SER A 128 5.08 -19.47 9.51
C SER A 128 4.68 -20.51 8.46
N GLU A 129 3.92 -21.55 8.82
CA GLU A 129 3.49 -22.56 7.85
C GLU A 129 2.44 -22.01 6.89
N LEU A 130 1.46 -21.25 7.40
CA LEU A 130 0.36 -20.69 6.61
C LEU A 130 0.87 -19.69 5.57
N LEU A 131 1.75 -18.78 5.98
CA LEU A 131 2.35 -17.79 5.08
C LEU A 131 3.37 -18.44 4.14
N GLY A 132 4.10 -19.47 4.58
CA GLY A 132 4.99 -20.24 3.70
C GLY A 132 4.22 -20.89 2.54
N ASN A 133 3.06 -21.49 2.83
CA ASN A 133 2.19 -22.05 1.79
C ASN A 133 1.63 -20.98 0.85
N ALA A 134 1.19 -19.84 1.41
CA ALA A 134 0.65 -18.72 0.64
C ALA A 134 1.72 -18.08 -0.27
N LEU A 135 2.96 -17.97 0.21
CA LEU A 135 4.10 -17.48 -0.57
C LEU A 135 4.46 -18.46 -1.71
N ALA A 136 4.47 -19.76 -1.44
CA ALA A 136 4.70 -20.77 -2.47
C ALA A 136 3.63 -20.68 -3.59
N LEU A 137 2.36 -20.48 -3.20
CA LEU A 137 1.26 -20.25 -4.13
C LEU A 137 1.47 -18.94 -4.92
N ALA A 138 1.82 -17.84 -4.25
CA ALA A 138 2.07 -16.55 -4.89
C ALA A 138 3.21 -16.64 -5.92
N HIS A 139 4.32 -17.32 -5.60
CA HIS A 139 5.42 -17.53 -6.54
C HIS A 139 5.01 -18.32 -7.78
N LYS A 140 4.26 -19.42 -7.60
CA LYS A 140 3.73 -20.21 -8.71
C LYS A 140 2.78 -19.36 -9.57
N LEU A 141 1.85 -18.66 -8.94
CA LEU A 141 0.84 -17.86 -9.61
C LEU A 141 1.45 -16.69 -10.39
N ARG A 142 2.47 -16.03 -9.84
CA ARG A 142 3.26 -15.01 -10.57
C ARG A 142 3.83 -15.59 -11.87
N THR A 143 4.43 -16.78 -11.81
CA THR A 143 4.99 -17.45 -12.99
C THR A 143 3.89 -17.84 -14.00
N ASP A 144 2.78 -18.40 -13.51
CA ASP A 144 1.68 -18.85 -14.36
C ASP A 144 0.97 -17.69 -15.07
N ILE A 145 0.83 -16.54 -14.39
CA ILE A 145 0.25 -15.31 -14.95
C ILE A 145 1.18 -14.67 -15.98
N ASP A 146 2.48 -14.59 -15.69
CA ASP A 146 3.47 -14.00 -16.60
C ASP A 146 3.60 -14.80 -17.92
N ALA A 147 3.21 -16.09 -17.90
CA ALA A 147 3.11 -16.91 -19.09
C ALA A 147 1.86 -16.63 -19.96
N ILE A 148 0.91 -15.81 -19.49
CA ILE A 148 -0.29 -15.42 -20.27
C ILE A 148 0.11 -14.31 -21.26
N PRO A 149 -0.07 -14.51 -22.58
CA PRO A 149 0.30 -13.50 -23.57
C PRO A 149 -0.38 -12.16 -23.34
N GLY A 150 0.42 -11.09 -23.25
CA GLY A 150 -0.07 -9.72 -23.09
C GLY A 150 -0.23 -9.26 -21.63
N ILE A 151 0.04 -10.13 -20.66
CA ILE A 151 0.13 -9.77 -19.24
C ILE A 151 1.59 -9.88 -18.82
N HIS A 152 2.08 -8.88 -18.08
CA HIS A 152 3.42 -8.90 -17.49
C HIS A 152 3.33 -8.71 -15.99
N VAL A 153 3.96 -9.58 -15.20
CA VAL A 153 3.94 -9.47 -13.74
C VAL A 153 5.13 -8.64 -13.28
N LEU A 154 4.86 -7.54 -12.57
CA LEU A 154 5.86 -6.59 -12.11
C LEU A 154 6.63 -7.18 -10.92
N GLU A 155 7.96 -7.15 -10.97
CA GLU A 155 8.83 -7.57 -9.85
C GLU A 155 10.16 -6.82 -9.83
N HIS A 156 11.05 -7.13 -10.78
CA HIS A 156 12.40 -6.57 -10.82
C HIS A 156 12.38 -5.07 -11.07
N GLU A 157 11.42 -4.59 -11.85
CA GLU A 157 11.24 -3.17 -12.16
C GLU A 157 10.81 -2.39 -10.92
N LEU A 158 10.12 -3.02 -9.97
CA LEU A 158 9.74 -2.38 -8.72
C LEU A 158 10.94 -2.23 -7.78
N LEU A 159 11.81 -3.24 -7.73
CA LEU A 159 13.05 -3.22 -6.93
C LEU A 159 14.15 -2.34 -7.53
N ALA A 160 14.06 -1.99 -8.81
CA ALA A 160 15.02 -1.11 -9.50
C ALA A 160 14.71 0.38 -9.35
N VAL A 161 13.55 0.75 -8.78
CA VAL A 161 13.18 2.14 -8.53
C VAL A 161 13.92 2.68 -7.31
N GLU A 162 14.37 3.94 -7.40
CA GLU A 162 14.92 4.68 -6.25
C GLU A 162 14.00 4.54 -5.02
N SER A 163 14.56 4.04 -3.92
CA SER A 163 13.89 3.83 -2.61
C SER A 163 13.07 2.55 -2.43
N SER A 164 12.96 1.64 -3.43
CA SER A 164 12.43 0.29 -3.18
C SER A 164 13.56 -0.66 -2.80
N HIS A 165 13.52 -1.16 -1.56
CA HIS A 165 14.51 -2.09 -1.01
C HIS A 165 14.03 -3.54 -1.04
N ASP A 166 12.72 -3.77 -0.89
CA ASP A 166 12.12 -5.10 -0.88
C ASP A 166 10.70 -5.08 -1.46
N LEU A 167 10.09 -6.25 -1.67
CA LEU A 167 8.77 -6.42 -2.27
C LEU A 167 7.94 -7.48 -1.54
N ASP A 168 6.75 -7.09 -1.08
CA ASP A 168 5.73 -8.04 -0.62
C ASP A 168 5.12 -8.78 -1.81
N ARG A 169 5.54 -10.03 -1.99
CA ARG A 169 5.13 -10.88 -3.12
C ARG A 169 3.70 -11.38 -3.02
N MET A 170 3.02 -11.15 -1.90
CA MET A 170 1.58 -11.36 -1.79
C MET A 170 0.79 -10.35 -2.63
N GLN A 171 1.40 -9.22 -3.03
CA GLN A 171 0.85 -8.29 -4.00
C GLN A 171 1.32 -8.67 -5.42
N ILE A 172 0.41 -9.21 -6.23
CA ILE A 172 0.67 -9.56 -7.63
C ILE A 172 0.16 -8.43 -8.51
N LEU A 173 1.07 -7.51 -8.83
CA LEU A 173 0.82 -6.39 -9.72
C LEU A 173 1.10 -6.80 -11.17
N MET A 174 0.17 -6.48 -12.07
CA MET A 174 0.16 -6.91 -13.47
C MET A 174 0.03 -5.70 -14.40
N ASP A 175 0.88 -5.62 -15.42
CA ASP A 175 0.77 -4.68 -16.53
C ASP A 175 -0.06 -5.32 -17.65
N LEU A 176 -1.11 -4.62 -18.08
CA LEU A 176 -2.02 -5.06 -19.15
C LEU A 176 -1.88 -4.22 -20.43
N SER A 177 -0.88 -3.33 -20.50
CA SER A 177 -0.71 -2.39 -21.63
C SER A 177 -0.68 -3.09 -22.98
N ALA A 178 -0.10 -4.30 -23.05
CA ALA A 178 0.01 -5.07 -24.28
C ALA A 178 -1.35 -5.60 -24.79
N LEU A 179 -2.36 -5.66 -23.92
CA LEU A 179 -3.74 -6.00 -24.29
C LEU A 179 -4.51 -4.79 -24.86
N GLY A 180 -3.96 -3.57 -24.75
CA GLY A 180 -4.62 -2.34 -25.23
C GLY A 180 -5.81 -1.88 -24.39
N ILE A 181 -5.98 -2.43 -23.18
CA ILE A 181 -7.02 -2.06 -22.22
C ILE A 181 -6.41 -1.45 -20.96
N SER A 182 -7.20 -0.66 -20.23
CA SER A 182 -6.81 -0.11 -18.93
C SER A 182 -7.04 -1.12 -17.81
N GLY A 183 -6.35 -0.93 -16.68
CA GLY A 183 -6.60 -1.72 -15.47
C GLY A 183 -8.04 -1.59 -14.96
N TYR A 184 -8.68 -0.42 -15.10
CA TYR A 184 -10.10 -0.25 -14.74
C TYR A 184 -11.00 -1.15 -15.59
N GLN A 185 -10.80 -1.15 -16.91
CA GLN A 185 -11.60 -1.99 -17.81
C GLN A 185 -11.40 -3.47 -17.51
N ALA A 186 -10.17 -3.88 -17.20
CA ALA A 186 -9.87 -5.24 -16.78
C ALA A 186 -10.60 -5.60 -15.47
N ALA A 187 -10.53 -4.73 -14.45
CA ALA A 187 -11.18 -4.95 -13.17
C ALA A 187 -12.71 -5.05 -13.30
N ASP A 188 -13.34 -4.14 -14.05
CA ASP A 188 -14.78 -4.17 -14.32
C ASP A 188 -15.17 -5.45 -15.07
N TRP A 189 -14.42 -5.82 -16.11
CA TRP A 189 -14.70 -7.02 -16.89
C TRP A 189 -14.56 -8.30 -16.05
N LEU A 190 -13.50 -8.43 -15.24
CA LEU A 190 -13.28 -9.56 -14.33
C LEU A 190 -14.40 -9.68 -13.28
N ARG A 191 -14.87 -8.55 -12.73
CA ARG A 191 -15.99 -8.51 -11.79
C ARG A 191 -17.30 -8.94 -12.45
N GLU A 192 -17.60 -8.41 -13.62
CA GLU A 192 -18.86 -8.65 -14.32
C GLU A 192 -18.97 -10.08 -14.87
N ASN A 193 -17.89 -10.60 -15.45
CA ASN A 193 -17.89 -11.86 -16.21
C ASN A 193 -17.36 -13.04 -15.39
N CYS A 194 -16.41 -12.80 -14.47
CA CYS A 194 -15.74 -13.87 -13.71
C CYS A 194 -16.04 -13.83 -12.20
N ARG A 195 -16.74 -12.79 -11.72
CA ARG A 195 -17.04 -12.55 -10.29
C ARG A 195 -15.76 -12.50 -9.44
N ILE A 196 -14.74 -11.82 -9.95
CA ILE A 196 -13.46 -11.61 -9.28
C ILE A 196 -13.28 -10.12 -9.04
N ASP A 197 -13.06 -9.76 -7.78
CA ASP A 197 -12.71 -8.42 -7.35
C ASP A 197 -11.20 -8.29 -7.25
N MET A 198 -10.64 -7.29 -7.95
CA MET A 198 -9.21 -6.99 -7.90
C MET A 198 -8.93 -6.00 -6.77
N GLY A 199 -7.79 -6.15 -6.10
CA GLY A 199 -7.42 -5.35 -4.93
C GLY A 199 -7.12 -3.89 -5.28
N LEU A 200 -6.51 -3.66 -6.45
CA LEU A 200 -6.23 -2.34 -6.99
C LEU A 200 -6.31 -2.38 -8.52
N SER A 201 -6.70 -1.27 -9.13
CA SER A 201 -6.58 -1.04 -10.57
C SER A 201 -6.26 0.41 -10.86
N ASP A 202 -5.49 0.66 -11.91
CA ASP A 202 -5.22 2.00 -12.44
C ASP A 202 -5.42 2.06 -13.96
N HIS A 203 -5.02 3.17 -14.58
CA HIS A 203 -5.11 3.37 -16.02
C HIS A 203 -4.32 2.34 -16.87
N ARG A 204 -3.41 1.57 -16.25
CA ARG A 204 -2.51 0.59 -16.86
C ARG A 204 -2.47 -0.77 -16.13
N LEU A 205 -2.49 -0.75 -14.80
CA LEU A 205 -2.16 -1.88 -13.93
C LEU A 205 -3.41 -2.45 -13.26
N VAL A 206 -3.36 -3.74 -12.96
CA VAL A 206 -4.30 -4.40 -12.05
C VAL A 206 -3.53 -5.22 -11.02
N MET A 207 -4.06 -5.33 -9.80
CA MET A 207 -3.38 -6.03 -8.71
C MET A 207 -4.28 -7.06 -8.06
N ALA A 208 -3.79 -8.30 -7.93
CA ALA A 208 -4.36 -9.30 -7.05
C ALA A 208 -3.61 -9.29 -5.72
N THR A 209 -4.34 -9.21 -4.62
CA THR A 209 -3.80 -9.32 -3.26
C THR A 209 -4.08 -10.72 -2.76
N LEU A 210 -3.02 -11.49 -2.50
CA LEU A 210 -3.13 -12.82 -1.91
C LEU A 210 -3.06 -12.74 -0.39
N SER A 211 -3.56 -13.79 0.23
CA SER A 211 -3.52 -14.02 1.66
C SER A 211 -3.30 -15.51 1.94
N MET A 212 -3.13 -15.84 3.22
CA MET A 212 -3.17 -17.20 3.74
C MET A 212 -4.51 -17.94 3.56
N ALA A 213 -5.55 -17.27 3.07
CA ALA A 213 -6.83 -17.90 2.74
C ALA A 213 -6.89 -18.42 1.29
N ASP A 214 -5.91 -18.08 0.46
CA ASP A 214 -5.84 -18.50 -0.95
C ASP A 214 -5.19 -19.88 -1.09
N ASP A 215 -5.58 -20.59 -2.14
CA ASP A 215 -5.24 -21.97 -2.45
C ASP A 215 -5.14 -22.21 -3.97
N ASP A 216 -4.83 -23.43 -4.39
CA ASP A 216 -4.76 -23.77 -5.82
C ASP A 216 -6.09 -23.55 -6.56
N VAL A 217 -7.24 -23.62 -5.88
CA VAL A 217 -8.57 -23.44 -6.49
C VAL A 217 -8.78 -21.96 -6.83
N THR A 218 -8.55 -21.08 -5.87
CA THR A 218 -8.64 -19.62 -6.05
C THR A 218 -7.59 -19.11 -7.04
N ALA A 219 -6.35 -19.63 -6.99
CA ALA A 219 -5.29 -19.32 -7.95
C ALA A 219 -5.63 -19.75 -9.38
N SER A 220 -6.16 -20.97 -9.56
CA SER A 220 -6.61 -21.45 -10.88
C SER A 220 -7.75 -20.59 -11.42
N ARG A 221 -8.71 -20.22 -10.56
CA ARG A 221 -9.83 -19.35 -10.93
C ARG A 221 -9.36 -17.97 -11.42
N LEU A 222 -8.35 -17.37 -10.77
CA LEU A 222 -7.76 -16.11 -11.24
C LEU A 222 -7.08 -16.29 -12.61
N THR A 223 -6.26 -17.33 -12.75
CA THR A 223 -5.54 -17.62 -13.99
C THR A 223 -6.49 -17.84 -15.18
N ASP A 224 -7.55 -18.62 -14.98
CA ASP A 224 -8.58 -18.86 -16.00
C ASP A 224 -9.31 -17.56 -16.39
N ALA A 225 -9.62 -16.71 -15.42
CA ALA A 225 -10.27 -15.43 -15.66
C ALA A 225 -9.36 -14.45 -16.44
N LEU A 226 -8.07 -14.42 -16.13
CA LEU A 226 -7.09 -13.59 -16.86
C LEU A 226 -6.89 -14.07 -18.31
N ARG A 227 -6.94 -15.38 -18.54
CA ARG A 227 -6.97 -15.94 -19.91
C ARG A 227 -8.23 -15.52 -20.66
N ALA A 228 -9.39 -15.64 -20.03
CA ALA A 228 -10.65 -15.21 -20.63
C ALA A 228 -10.69 -13.69 -20.89
N LEU A 229 -10.09 -12.87 -20.02
CA LEU A 229 -9.92 -11.44 -20.22
C LEU A 229 -9.03 -11.15 -21.44
N THR A 230 -7.92 -11.88 -21.58
CA THR A 230 -7.01 -11.77 -22.72
C THR A 230 -7.72 -12.07 -24.04
N ASP A 231 -8.58 -13.09 -24.07
CA ASP A 231 -9.39 -13.43 -25.25
C ASP A 231 -10.46 -12.37 -25.56
N ALA A 232 -11.00 -11.71 -24.53
CA ALA A 232 -12.03 -10.67 -24.67
C ALA A 232 -11.46 -9.29 -25.02
N ALA A 233 -10.23 -8.98 -24.59
CA ALA A 233 -9.60 -7.67 -24.74
C ALA A 233 -9.66 -7.09 -26.18
N PRO A 234 -9.44 -7.87 -27.27
CA PRO A 234 -9.56 -7.35 -28.64
C PRO A 234 -10.95 -6.84 -29.03
N THR A 235 -12.01 -7.24 -28.30
CA THR A 235 -13.39 -6.81 -28.53
C THR A 235 -13.79 -5.60 -27.69
N MET A 236 -12.94 -5.21 -26.72
CA MET A 236 -13.17 -4.10 -25.83
C MET A 236 -12.75 -2.77 -26.51
N ALA A 237 -13.30 -1.66 -26.03
CA ALA A 237 -12.84 -0.35 -26.46
C ALA A 237 -11.37 -0.14 -26.03
N PRO A 238 -10.51 0.42 -26.89
CA PRO A 238 -9.13 0.70 -26.52
C PRO A 238 -9.06 1.70 -25.36
N ALA A 239 -8.07 1.52 -24.48
CA ALA A 239 -7.82 2.43 -23.39
C ALA A 239 -7.56 3.85 -23.90
N THR A 240 -8.10 4.85 -23.19
CA THR A 240 -7.74 6.25 -23.46
C THR A 240 -6.36 6.51 -22.83
N PRO A 241 -5.37 7.01 -23.59
CA PRO A 241 -4.09 7.38 -23.04
C PRO A 241 -4.27 8.43 -21.93
N VAL A 242 -3.63 8.21 -20.79
CA VAL A 242 -3.59 9.16 -19.68
C VAL A 242 -2.22 9.81 -19.69
N ASP A 243 -2.19 11.14 -19.80
CA ASP A 243 -0.97 11.92 -19.67
C ASP A 243 -0.68 12.10 -18.17
N LEU A 244 0.45 11.56 -17.72
CA LEU A 244 0.86 11.66 -16.33
C LEU A 244 1.90 12.79 -16.20
N PRO A 245 1.64 13.82 -15.39
CA PRO A 245 2.64 14.86 -15.12
C PRO A 245 3.87 14.24 -14.46
N ALA A 246 5.05 14.78 -14.73
CA ALA A 246 6.30 14.36 -14.08
C ALA A 246 6.23 14.58 -12.55
N PRO A 247 6.98 13.82 -11.72
CA PRO A 247 6.86 13.91 -10.27
C PRO A 247 7.08 15.33 -9.73
N HIS A 248 8.03 16.08 -10.30
CA HIS A 248 8.31 17.46 -9.93
C HIS A 248 7.18 18.44 -10.29
N GLU A 249 6.33 18.11 -11.26
CA GLU A 249 5.15 18.91 -11.61
C GLU A 249 4.00 18.70 -10.60
N LEU A 250 4.07 17.62 -9.82
CA LEU A 250 3.16 17.32 -8.71
C LEU A 250 3.66 17.86 -7.36
N GLU A 251 4.90 18.34 -7.29
CA GLU A 251 5.44 18.99 -6.10
C GLU A 251 4.84 20.39 -5.95
N LEU A 252 3.74 20.47 -5.20
CA LEU A 252 3.10 21.75 -4.90
C LEU A 252 3.87 22.52 -3.82
N GLU A 253 3.87 23.84 -3.94
CA GLU A 253 4.41 24.72 -2.90
C GLU A 253 3.46 24.78 -1.70
N THR A 254 3.95 24.42 -0.51
CA THR A 254 3.22 24.65 0.74
C THR A 254 3.30 26.13 1.13
N VAL A 255 2.28 26.90 0.74
CA VAL A 255 2.19 28.35 1.04
C VAL A 255 1.48 28.66 2.36
N VAL A 256 0.72 27.71 2.90
CA VAL A 256 0.02 27.80 4.20
C VAL A 256 -0.02 26.43 4.86
N LEU A 257 -0.12 26.37 6.19
CA LEU A 257 -0.29 25.11 6.89
C LEU A 257 -1.65 24.48 6.56
N PRO A 258 -1.74 23.16 6.33
CA PRO A 258 -3.01 22.49 6.04
C PRO A 258 -4.11 22.77 7.07
N ARG A 259 -3.74 22.86 8.36
CA ARG A 259 -4.67 23.25 9.44
C ARG A 259 -5.26 24.64 9.22
N ASP A 260 -4.42 25.62 8.89
CA ASP A 260 -4.85 27.00 8.72
C ASP A 260 -5.65 27.18 7.43
N ALA A 261 -5.32 26.41 6.37
CA ALA A 261 -6.13 26.34 5.16
C ALA A 261 -7.54 25.81 5.45
N PHE A 262 -7.65 24.71 6.21
CA PHE A 262 -8.93 24.08 6.53
C PHE A 262 -9.83 24.94 7.43
N PHE A 263 -9.27 25.63 8.43
CA PHE A 263 -10.03 26.51 9.33
C PHE A 263 -10.14 27.97 8.83
N GLY A 264 -9.55 28.29 7.69
CA GLY A 264 -9.56 29.61 7.08
C GLY A 264 -10.89 29.96 6.41
N ALA A 265 -10.97 31.16 5.83
CA ALA A 265 -12.09 31.54 4.98
C ALA A 265 -11.97 30.84 3.62
N THR A 266 -13.06 30.23 3.16
CA THR A 266 -13.11 29.43 1.93
C THR A 266 -14.21 29.91 1.00
N GLU A 267 -14.05 29.61 -0.30
CA GLU A 267 -15.08 29.76 -1.31
C GLU A 267 -14.99 28.60 -2.31
N ASP A 268 -16.12 28.25 -2.94
CA ASP A 268 -16.13 27.27 -4.02
C ASP A 268 -15.56 27.89 -5.30
N VAL A 269 -14.54 27.26 -5.87
CA VAL A 269 -13.86 27.75 -7.08
C VAL A 269 -14.04 26.76 -8.22
N PRO A 270 -14.54 27.18 -9.39
CA PRO A 270 -14.54 26.33 -10.58
C PRO A 270 -13.12 25.89 -10.95
N THR A 271 -12.93 24.63 -11.37
CA THR A 271 -11.59 24.07 -11.67
C THR A 271 -10.76 24.93 -12.63
N ARG A 272 -11.41 25.55 -13.62
CA ARG A 272 -10.77 26.46 -14.61
C ARG A 272 -10.21 27.76 -14.01
N GLU A 273 -10.64 28.11 -12.79
CA GLU A 273 -10.25 29.30 -12.04
C GLU A 273 -9.40 28.95 -10.80
N ALA A 274 -9.06 27.66 -10.62
CA ALA A 274 -8.30 27.17 -9.46
C ALA A 274 -6.79 27.44 -9.54
N ILE A 275 -6.26 27.78 -10.72
CA ILE A 275 -4.82 28.05 -10.91
C ILE A 275 -4.39 29.24 -10.03
N GLY A 276 -3.37 29.03 -9.19
CA GLY A 276 -2.85 30.03 -8.26
C GLY A 276 -3.69 30.20 -6.98
N ARG A 277 -4.73 29.38 -6.79
CA ARG A 277 -5.52 29.34 -5.55
C ARG A 277 -4.91 28.35 -4.56
N VAL A 278 -5.18 28.56 -3.28
CA VAL A 278 -4.80 27.62 -2.22
C VAL A 278 -5.97 26.65 -2.01
N ALA A 279 -5.69 25.35 -2.11
CA ALA A 279 -6.68 24.33 -1.77
C ALA A 279 -6.90 24.32 -0.24
N ALA A 280 -8.16 24.45 0.18
CA ALA A 280 -8.56 24.38 1.59
C ALA A 280 -8.94 22.95 2.03
N GLU A 281 -8.91 22.00 1.10
CA GLU A 281 -9.21 20.58 1.31
C GLU A 281 -8.16 19.70 0.62
N GLN A 282 -8.12 18.43 1.02
CA GLN A 282 -7.22 17.46 0.42
C GLN A 282 -7.78 16.99 -0.94
N ILE A 283 -7.00 17.16 -2.01
CA ILE A 283 -7.30 16.64 -3.34
C ILE A 283 -6.43 15.41 -3.58
N THR A 284 -7.04 14.23 -3.58
CA THR A 284 -6.35 12.95 -3.79
C THR A 284 -6.89 12.28 -5.05
N PRO A 285 -6.21 12.41 -6.21
CA PRO A 285 -6.58 11.62 -7.38
C PRO A 285 -6.31 10.14 -7.08
N LEU A 286 -7.32 9.29 -7.30
CA LEU A 286 -7.22 7.85 -7.09
C LEU A 286 -7.31 7.12 -8.43
N PRO A 287 -6.46 6.11 -8.64
CA PRO A 287 -5.32 5.69 -7.83
C PRO A 287 -4.14 6.66 -7.98
N THR A 288 -3.31 6.74 -6.94
CA THR A 288 -2.07 7.52 -6.96
C THR A 288 -1.00 6.78 -7.76
N ARG A 289 -0.21 7.54 -8.53
CA ARG A 289 0.82 7.09 -9.47
C ARG A 289 1.84 6.11 -8.84
N ASP A 290 2.22 5.06 -9.58
CA ASP A 290 3.51 4.37 -9.44
C ASP A 290 4.61 5.15 -10.21
N SER A 291 5.76 5.33 -9.58
CA SER A 291 6.94 6.15 -9.92
C SER A 291 7.58 5.97 -11.32
N ARG A 292 7.02 5.16 -12.22
CA ARG A 292 7.67 4.64 -13.43
C ARG A 292 7.91 5.58 -14.61
N ASP A 293 7.79 6.90 -14.47
CA ASP A 293 7.89 7.79 -15.65
C ASP A 293 9.01 8.84 -15.52
N SER A 294 10.19 8.40 -15.06
CA SER A 294 11.43 9.19 -15.12
C SER A 294 12.33 8.81 -16.31
N SER A 295 11.85 7.98 -17.24
CA SER A 295 12.65 7.49 -18.38
C SER A 295 11.96 7.68 -19.74
N ARG A 296 11.63 8.93 -20.10
CA ARG A 296 11.57 9.38 -21.50
C ARG A 296 12.06 10.82 -21.64
#